data_AF-A0A062BYA8-F1
#
_entry.id   AF-A0A062BYA8-F1
#
_cell.length_a   1.000
_cell.length_b   1.000
_cell.length_c   1.000
_cell.angle_alpha   90.00
_cell.angle_beta   90.00
_cell.angle_gamma   90.00
#
_symmetry.space_group_name_H-M   'P 1'
#
loop_
_entity.id
_entity.type
_entity.pdbx_description
1 polymer ?
#
loop_
_entity_poly.entity_id
_entity_poly.type
_entity_poly.pdbx_seq_one_letter_code
_entity_poly.pdbx_strand_id
1 'polypeptide(L)'
;MKFFHVVLISLSLVLLGACAEKRPDDFHSTPADYRVNSAVELQTKIDHLNQELQQQFLTFKSQYPDAFSDPKAELDVHNLHTLNEHLVSRFALKNAKNGYCNMMNSYFVKMFQIGHQNLNLVEHLKLEHLPAHENLKEIFAQPENFYQFIINRYTSYRQVQETMNYGCNLKGALEP
;
A
#
# COMPACT_ATOMS: atom_id res chain seq x y z
N MET A 1 68.36 -21.58 -19.36
CA MET A 1 67.36 -21.06 -20.32
C MET A 1 65.99 -21.15 -19.68
N LYS A 2 65.30 -20.00 -19.59
CA LYS A 2 63.83 -19.80 -19.56
C LYS A 2 63.04 -20.42 -18.39
N PHE A 3 62.04 -19.79 -17.79
CA PHE A 3 61.65 -18.40 -17.49
C PHE A 3 60.26 -18.56 -16.84
N PHE A 4 60.02 -17.88 -15.72
CA PHE A 4 58.72 -17.52 -15.13
C PHE A 4 57.76 -18.65 -14.75
N HIS A 5 57.06 -18.51 -13.62
CA HIS A 5 55.60 -18.50 -13.53
C HIS A 5 55.26 -17.74 -12.23
N VAL A 6 54.74 -16.54 -12.41
CA VAL A 6 54.19 -15.67 -11.36
C VAL A 6 52.89 -16.31 -10.88
N VAL A 7 52.78 -16.63 -9.59
CA VAL A 7 51.50 -17.04 -8.99
C VAL A 7 50.82 -15.77 -8.50
N LEU A 8 49.80 -15.33 -9.26
CA LEU A 8 48.90 -14.24 -8.90
C LEU A 8 48.10 -14.60 -7.63
N ILE A 9 48.21 -13.74 -6.63
CA ILE A 9 47.34 -13.70 -5.45
C ILE A 9 45.97 -13.19 -5.91
N SER A 10 44.96 -14.06 -5.91
CA SER A 10 43.58 -13.68 -6.17
C SER A 10 42.91 -13.31 -4.85
N LEU A 11 42.86 -12.02 -4.56
CA LEU A 11 42.17 -11.44 -3.40
C LEU A 11 40.66 -11.46 -3.66
N SER A 12 39.97 -12.47 -3.14
CA SER A 12 38.50 -12.54 -3.20
C SER A 12 37.89 -11.56 -2.19
N LEU A 13 37.65 -10.32 -2.63
CA LEU A 13 36.75 -9.39 -1.96
C LEU A 13 35.32 -9.95 -2.05
N VAL A 14 34.89 -10.64 -0.99
CA VAL A 14 33.47 -10.90 -0.77
C VAL A 14 32.86 -9.57 -0.35
N LEU A 15 32.36 -8.81 -1.34
CA LEU A 15 31.44 -7.72 -1.10
C LEU A 15 30.18 -8.35 -0.52
N LEU A 16 30.08 -8.39 0.80
CA LEU A 16 28.81 -8.47 1.51
C LEU A 16 28.06 -7.18 1.18
N GLY A 17 27.43 -7.15 0.00
CA GLY A 17 26.32 -6.27 -0.25
C GLY A 17 25.26 -6.64 0.76
N ALA A 18 25.19 -5.87 1.86
CA ALA A 18 24.01 -5.87 2.69
C ALA A 18 22.83 -5.71 1.74
N CYS A 19 21.94 -6.72 1.68
CA CYS A 19 20.62 -6.55 1.14
C CYS A 19 19.94 -5.51 2.03
N ALA A 20 20.17 -4.23 1.72
CA ALA A 20 19.29 -3.16 2.12
C ALA A 20 17.95 -3.57 1.53
N GLU A 21 17.08 -4.08 2.40
CA GLU A 21 15.67 -4.30 2.10
C GLU A 21 15.18 -2.96 1.56
N LYS A 22 15.04 -2.91 0.23
CA LYS A 22 14.57 -1.73 -0.48
C LYS A 22 13.17 -1.51 0.05
N ARG A 23 13.02 -0.59 1.02
CA ARG A 23 11.71 -0.14 1.46
C ARG A 23 10.98 0.29 0.18
N PRO A 24 9.74 -0.18 -0.06
CA PRO A 24 8.96 0.35 -1.16
C PRO A 24 8.94 1.86 -0.98
N ASP A 25 9.44 2.58 -1.99
CA ASP A 25 9.72 4.02 -2.06
C ASP A 25 9.37 4.81 -0.80
N ASP A 26 10.38 5.41 -0.16
CA ASP A 26 10.17 6.56 0.72
C ASP A 26 9.17 7.49 0.02
N PHE A 27 8.13 7.90 0.74
CA PHE A 27 7.00 8.74 0.30
C PHE A 27 7.45 10.14 -0.17
N HIS A 28 8.40 10.22 -1.10
CA HIS A 28 8.92 11.43 -1.72
C HIS A 28 7.98 11.86 -2.86
N SER A 29 6.72 12.07 -2.51
CA SER A 29 5.78 12.78 -3.36
C SER A 29 5.55 14.14 -2.73
N THR A 30 5.72 15.20 -3.50
CA THR A 30 5.38 16.54 -3.04
C THR A 30 3.86 16.70 -3.00
N PRO A 31 3.31 17.56 -2.13
CA PRO A 31 1.87 17.85 -2.13
C PRO A 31 1.32 18.29 -3.51
N ALA A 32 2.17 18.90 -4.34
CA ALA A 32 1.81 19.33 -5.70
C ALA A 32 1.49 18.15 -6.63
N ASP A 33 2.12 16.99 -6.43
CA ASP A 33 1.95 15.79 -7.26
C ASP A 33 0.52 15.21 -7.16
N TYR A 34 -0.24 15.63 -6.14
CA TYR A 34 -1.57 15.14 -5.85
C TYR A 34 -2.70 16.09 -6.29
N ARG A 35 -2.39 17.36 -6.59
CA ARG A 35 -3.40 18.35 -6.98
C ARG A 35 -3.90 18.13 -8.40
N VAL A 36 -5.18 18.43 -8.61
CA VAL A 36 -5.85 18.36 -9.91
C VAL A 36 -6.78 19.55 -10.11
N ASN A 37 -7.21 19.80 -11.34
CA ASN A 37 -8.00 20.99 -11.68
C ASN A 37 -9.51 20.72 -11.76
N SER A 38 -9.93 19.46 -11.75
CA SER A 38 -11.33 19.10 -11.93
C SER A 38 -11.72 17.82 -11.17
N ALA A 39 -13.01 17.65 -10.91
CA ALA A 39 -13.55 16.43 -10.31
C ALA A 39 -13.29 15.18 -11.20
N VAL A 40 -13.25 15.35 -12.52
CA VAL A 40 -12.95 14.27 -13.47
C VAL A 40 -11.49 13.82 -13.36
N GLU A 41 -10.56 14.77 -13.28
CA GLU A 41 -9.14 14.45 -13.03
C GLU A 41 -8.95 13.80 -11.65
N LEU A 42 -9.70 14.25 -10.64
CA LEU A 42 -9.65 13.68 -9.30
C LEU A 42 -10.09 12.20 -9.31
N GLN A 43 -11.21 11.91 -9.96
CA GLN A 43 -11.68 10.53 -10.12
C GLN A 43 -10.65 9.69 -10.88
N THR A 44 -10.15 10.18 -12.01
CA THR A 44 -9.10 9.48 -12.80
C THR A 44 -7.88 9.13 -11.95
N LYS A 45 -7.46 10.02 -11.03
CA LYS A 45 -6.32 9.79 -10.16
C LYS A 45 -6.58 8.70 -9.11
N ILE A 46 -7.80 8.64 -8.56
CA ILE A 46 -8.22 7.55 -7.68
C ILE A 46 -8.32 6.24 -8.44
N ASP A 47 -8.90 6.24 -9.65
CA ASP A 47 -9.01 5.04 -10.49
C ASP A 47 -7.62 4.48 -10.84
N HIS A 48 -6.66 5.36 -11.16
CA HIS A 48 -5.26 4.95 -11.37
C HIS A 48 -4.63 4.36 -10.10
N LEU A 49 -4.87 4.98 -8.94
CA LEU A 49 -4.39 4.46 -7.67
C LEU A 49 -4.98 3.06 -7.36
N ASN A 50 -6.25 2.83 -7.69
CA ASN A 50 -6.89 1.51 -7.55
C ASN A 50 -6.24 0.48 -8.50
N GLN A 51 -5.93 0.87 -9.73
CA GLN A 51 -5.20 0.00 -10.67
C GLN A 51 -3.78 -0.33 -10.16
N GLU A 52 -3.07 0.66 -9.60
CA GLU A 52 -1.77 0.43 -8.95
C GLU A 52 -1.89 -0.62 -7.82
N LEU A 53 -2.91 -0.48 -6.96
CA LEU A 53 -3.16 -1.42 -5.88
C LEU A 53 -3.44 -2.83 -6.43
N GLN A 54 -4.26 -2.97 -7.47
CA GLN A 54 -4.55 -4.26 -8.10
C GLN A 54 -3.25 -4.97 -8.52
N GLN A 55 -2.37 -4.25 -9.22
CA GLN A 55 -1.12 -4.82 -9.73
C GLN A 55 -0.14 -5.16 -8.61
N GLN A 56 -0.02 -4.28 -7.60
CA GLN A 56 0.80 -4.55 -6.41
C GLN A 56 0.29 -5.77 -5.65
N PHE A 57 -1.04 -5.90 -5.51
CA PHE A 57 -1.66 -7.02 -4.82
C PHE A 57 -1.41 -8.35 -5.52
N LEU A 58 -1.58 -8.41 -6.84
CA LEU A 58 -1.29 -9.60 -7.65
C LEU A 58 0.20 -9.99 -7.56
N THR A 59 1.09 -9.00 -7.65
CA THR A 59 2.54 -9.23 -7.50
C THR A 59 2.87 -9.77 -6.11
N PHE A 60 2.29 -9.16 -5.07
CA PHE A 60 2.48 -9.57 -3.68
C PHE A 60 2.01 -11.01 -3.45
N LYS A 61 0.85 -11.39 -3.97
CA LYS A 61 0.33 -12.77 -3.90
C LYS A 61 1.24 -13.78 -4.59
N SER A 62 1.79 -13.42 -5.75
CA SER A 62 2.76 -14.27 -6.47
C SER A 62 4.05 -14.47 -5.67
N GLN A 63 4.49 -13.44 -4.93
CA GLN A 63 5.68 -13.51 -4.08
C GLN A 63 5.44 -14.31 -2.78
N TYR A 64 4.23 -14.25 -2.23
CA TYR A 64 3.85 -14.88 -0.96
C TYR A 64 2.61 -15.78 -1.09
N PRO A 65 2.62 -16.80 -1.96
CA PRO A 65 1.42 -17.59 -2.24
C PRO A 65 0.88 -18.31 -0.99
N ASP A 66 1.78 -18.82 -0.14
CA ASP A 66 1.43 -19.54 1.09
C ASP A 66 0.87 -18.63 2.21
N ALA A 67 0.94 -17.30 2.02
CA ALA A 67 0.37 -16.35 2.96
C ALA A 67 -1.15 -16.22 2.81
N PHE A 68 -1.74 -16.70 1.72
CA PHE A 68 -3.17 -16.54 1.40
C PHE A 68 -3.89 -17.89 1.32
N SER A 69 -5.16 -17.91 1.73
CA SER A 69 -5.99 -19.13 1.63
C SER A 69 -6.40 -19.47 0.20
N ASP A 70 -6.61 -18.45 -0.64
CA ASP A 70 -6.81 -18.60 -2.07
C ASP A 70 -5.74 -17.78 -2.83
N PRO A 71 -4.72 -18.43 -3.42
CA PRO A 71 -3.69 -17.73 -4.18
C PRO A 71 -4.19 -17.07 -5.48
N LYS A 72 -5.37 -17.44 -6.00
CA LYS A 72 -5.91 -16.95 -7.28
C LYS A 72 -6.99 -15.88 -7.14
N ALA A 73 -7.60 -15.75 -5.97
CA ALA A 73 -8.61 -14.71 -5.74
C ALA A 73 -8.07 -13.31 -6.08
N GLU A 74 -8.78 -12.57 -6.91
CA GLU A 74 -8.43 -11.20 -7.28
C GLU A 74 -9.04 -10.22 -6.28
N LEU A 75 -8.29 -9.18 -5.91
CA LEU A 75 -8.83 -8.10 -5.09
C LEU A 75 -9.86 -7.32 -5.91
N ASP A 76 -11.00 -6.98 -5.31
CA ASP A 76 -11.89 -5.95 -5.84
C ASP A 76 -11.46 -4.59 -5.27
N VAL A 77 -10.69 -3.83 -6.04
CA VAL A 77 -10.20 -2.49 -5.64
C VAL A 77 -11.28 -1.42 -5.66
N HIS A 78 -12.44 -1.70 -6.23
CA HIS A 78 -13.58 -0.80 -6.18
C HIS A 78 -14.43 -1.06 -4.93
N ASN A 79 -14.41 -2.29 -4.40
CA ASN A 79 -15.13 -2.65 -3.18
C ASN A 79 -14.21 -3.12 -2.04
N LEU A 80 -13.53 -2.19 -1.37
CA LEU A 80 -12.61 -2.54 -0.27
C LEU A 80 -13.32 -3.02 1.02
N HIS A 81 -14.65 -3.08 1.05
CA HIS A 81 -15.36 -3.80 2.12
C HIS A 81 -15.11 -5.31 2.07
N THR A 82 -14.78 -5.86 0.89
CA THR A 82 -14.45 -7.28 0.72
C THR A 82 -12.95 -7.58 0.89
N LEU A 83 -12.14 -6.65 1.41
CA LEU A 83 -10.71 -6.91 1.70
C LEU A 83 -10.49 -8.16 2.58
N ASN A 84 -11.42 -8.45 3.47
CA ASN A 84 -11.45 -9.63 4.33
C ASN A 84 -11.70 -10.96 3.58
N GLU A 85 -11.98 -10.94 2.27
CA GLU A 85 -11.99 -12.15 1.43
C GLU A 85 -10.56 -12.55 1.02
N HIS A 86 -9.58 -11.66 1.21
CA HIS A 86 -8.18 -11.89 0.86
C HIS A 86 -7.25 -11.82 2.09
N LEU A 87 -7.60 -12.59 3.12
CA LEU A 87 -6.88 -12.58 4.40
C LEU A 87 -5.44 -13.09 4.23
N VAL A 88 -4.51 -12.35 4.82
CA VAL A 88 -3.16 -12.85 5.10
C VAL A 88 -3.21 -13.72 6.36
N SER A 89 -2.72 -14.95 6.23
CA SER A 89 -2.71 -15.95 7.29
C SER A 89 -2.01 -15.43 8.55
N ARG A 90 -2.59 -15.74 9.71
CA ARG A 90 -1.94 -15.52 11.01
C ARG A 90 -0.59 -16.22 11.13
N PHE A 91 -0.36 -17.28 10.37
CA PHE A 91 0.88 -18.06 10.34
C PHE A 91 1.83 -17.63 9.22
N ALA A 92 1.46 -16.64 8.41
CA ALA A 92 2.35 -16.08 7.40
C ALA A 92 3.64 -15.56 8.03
N LEU A 93 4.73 -15.63 7.27
CA LEU A 93 6.01 -15.11 7.69
C LEU A 93 5.95 -13.60 7.95
N LYS A 94 6.81 -13.10 8.84
CA LYS A 94 6.83 -11.69 9.24
C LYS A 94 7.02 -10.74 8.06
N ASN A 95 7.86 -11.11 7.08
CA ASN A 95 8.07 -10.32 5.86
C ASN A 95 6.81 -10.22 5.00
N ALA A 96 6.01 -11.29 4.87
CA ALA A 96 4.72 -11.23 4.19
C ALA A 96 3.76 -10.26 4.91
N LYS A 97 3.63 -10.38 6.23
CA LYS A 97 2.77 -9.47 7.01
C LYS A 97 3.19 -8.01 6.88
N ASN A 98 4.49 -7.74 6.95
CA ASN A 98 5.06 -6.41 6.72
C ASN A 98 4.77 -5.90 5.30
N GLY A 99 5.00 -6.73 4.28
CA GLY A 99 4.78 -6.34 2.89
C GLY A 99 3.32 -6.01 2.62
N TYR A 100 2.39 -6.80 3.16
CA TYR A 100 0.96 -6.51 3.08
C TYR A 100 0.62 -5.17 3.74
N CYS A 101 1.08 -4.95 4.98
CA CYS A 101 0.86 -3.70 5.69
C CYS A 101 1.43 -2.49 4.96
N ASN A 102 2.64 -2.61 4.41
CA ASN A 102 3.27 -1.54 3.64
C ASN A 102 2.47 -1.21 2.39
N MET A 103 2.06 -2.22 1.61
CA MET A 103 1.24 -2.02 0.41
C MET A 103 -0.08 -1.32 0.73
N MET A 104 -0.83 -1.83 1.72
CA MET A 104 -2.13 -1.27 2.09
C MET A 104 -2.01 0.14 2.69
N ASN A 105 -1.03 0.36 3.57
CA ASN A 105 -0.80 1.70 4.12
C ASN A 105 -0.40 2.69 3.04
N SER A 106 0.52 2.32 2.14
CA SER A 106 0.94 3.20 1.05
C SER A 106 -0.22 3.59 0.15
N TYR A 107 -1.11 2.64 -0.16
CA TYR A 107 -2.34 2.93 -0.88
C TYR A 107 -3.22 3.95 -0.14
N PHE A 108 -3.53 3.70 1.14
CA PHE A 108 -4.40 4.60 1.92
C PHE A 108 -3.79 5.98 2.16
N VAL A 109 -2.47 6.06 2.38
CA VAL A 109 -1.76 7.34 2.50
C VAL A 109 -1.84 8.13 1.20
N LYS A 110 -1.60 7.50 0.04
CA LYS A 110 -1.77 8.15 -1.27
C LYS A 110 -3.21 8.61 -1.49
N MET A 111 -4.20 7.76 -1.17
CA MET A 111 -5.62 8.10 -1.26
C MET A 111 -5.94 9.33 -0.40
N PHE A 112 -5.46 9.35 0.85
CA PHE A 112 -5.59 10.50 1.74
C PHE A 112 -4.98 11.75 1.12
N GLN A 113 -3.73 11.70 0.65
CA GLN A 113 -3.07 12.86 0.06
C GLN A 113 -3.79 13.37 -1.20
N ILE A 114 -4.29 12.47 -2.06
CA ILE A 114 -5.12 12.85 -3.22
C ILE A 114 -6.36 13.61 -2.76
N GLY A 115 -7.13 13.09 -1.80
CA GLY A 115 -8.33 13.80 -1.34
C GLY A 115 -8.02 15.09 -0.56
N HIS A 116 -7.03 15.05 0.33
CA HIS A 116 -6.64 16.17 1.19
C HIS A 116 -6.11 17.37 0.40
N GLN A 117 -5.41 17.14 -0.71
CA GLN A 117 -4.95 18.24 -1.56
C GLN A 117 -6.06 18.81 -2.47
N ASN A 118 -7.22 18.17 -2.54
CA ASN A 118 -8.33 18.52 -3.44
C ASN A 118 -9.68 18.60 -2.70
N LEU A 119 -9.70 19.11 -1.45
CA LEU A 119 -10.90 19.14 -0.59
C LEU A 119 -12.11 19.86 -1.20
N ASN A 120 -11.90 20.77 -2.16
CA ASN A 120 -12.98 21.44 -2.88
C ASN A 120 -13.63 20.56 -3.97
N LEU A 121 -13.04 19.41 -4.29
CA LEU A 121 -13.47 18.49 -5.34
C LEU A 121 -13.91 17.12 -4.81
N VAL A 122 -13.54 16.75 -3.58
CA VAL A 122 -13.80 15.40 -3.02
C VAL A 122 -15.28 15.05 -2.88
N GLU A 123 -16.18 16.01 -2.77
CA GLU A 123 -17.63 15.73 -2.71
C GLU A 123 -18.17 15.10 -4.01
N HIS A 124 -17.43 15.22 -5.12
CA HIS A 124 -17.76 14.62 -6.41
C HIS A 124 -17.07 13.27 -6.65
N LEU A 125 -16.22 12.81 -5.72
CA LEU A 125 -15.60 11.50 -5.82
C LEU A 125 -16.65 10.40 -5.71
N LYS A 126 -16.57 9.44 -6.62
CA LYS A 126 -17.33 8.21 -6.58
C LYS A 126 -16.47 7.16 -5.93
N LEU A 127 -16.70 6.95 -4.64
CA LEU A 127 -16.22 5.81 -3.90
C LEU A 127 -17.35 4.78 -3.87
N GLU A 128 -17.16 3.64 -4.53
CA GLU A 128 -18.19 2.59 -4.51
C GLU A 128 -18.40 2.09 -3.08
N HIS A 129 -19.65 1.73 -2.76
CA HIS A 129 -20.05 1.32 -1.42
C HIS A 129 -19.71 2.32 -0.30
N LEU A 130 -19.58 3.61 -0.64
CA LEU A 130 -19.49 4.68 0.34
C LEU A 130 -20.70 4.60 1.29
N PRO A 131 -20.49 4.55 2.62
CA PRO A 131 -21.58 4.57 3.57
C PRO A 131 -22.47 5.80 3.38
N ALA A 132 -23.77 5.65 3.62
CA ALA A 132 -24.71 6.74 3.49
C ALA A 132 -24.35 7.90 4.44
N HIS A 133 -24.57 9.13 3.98
CA HIS A 133 -24.37 10.37 4.75
C HIS A 133 -22.92 10.68 5.15
N GLU A 134 -21.93 10.08 4.49
CA GLU A 134 -20.52 10.45 4.72
C GLU A 134 -20.18 11.82 4.15
N ASN A 135 -19.48 12.63 4.95
CA ASN A 135 -18.93 13.90 4.51
C ASN A 135 -17.48 13.71 4.07
N LEU A 136 -17.27 13.51 2.76
CA LEU A 136 -15.93 13.27 2.21
C LEU A 136 -14.97 14.43 2.50
N LYS A 137 -15.47 15.67 2.52
CA LYS A 137 -14.63 16.84 2.84
C LYS A 137 -14.11 16.78 4.27
N GLU A 138 -14.94 16.40 5.23
CA GLU A 138 -14.52 16.21 6.62
C GLU A 138 -13.60 15.00 6.80
N ILE A 139 -13.89 13.90 6.10
CA ILE A 139 -13.06 12.68 6.09
C ILE A 139 -11.64 13.00 5.63
N PHE A 140 -11.48 13.65 4.47
CA PHE A 140 -10.17 13.95 3.89
C PHE A 140 -9.50 15.18 4.50
N ALA A 141 -10.21 16.00 5.31
CA ALA A 141 -9.64 17.20 5.90
C ALA A 141 -8.52 16.91 6.90
N GLN A 142 -8.55 15.77 7.59
CA GLN A 142 -7.61 15.44 8.66
C GLN A 142 -7.22 13.95 8.64
N PRO A 143 -5.95 13.61 8.96
CA PRO A 143 -5.47 12.23 9.04
C PRO A 143 -6.34 11.33 9.94
N GLU A 144 -6.75 11.82 11.11
CA GLU A 144 -7.55 11.04 12.07
C GLU A 144 -8.93 10.69 11.51
N ASN A 145 -9.62 11.63 10.86
CA ASN A 145 -10.94 11.39 10.28
C ASN A 145 -10.86 10.34 9.15
N PHE A 146 -9.82 10.45 8.32
CA PHE A 146 -9.55 9.49 7.25
C PHE A 146 -9.21 8.10 7.82
N TYR A 147 -8.37 8.04 8.86
CA TYR A 147 -8.05 6.80 9.55
C TYR A 147 -9.32 6.09 10.06
N GLN A 148 -10.20 6.82 10.77
CA GLN A 148 -11.45 6.25 11.30
C GLN A 148 -12.39 5.80 10.18
N PHE A 149 -12.44 6.54 9.07
CA PHE A 149 -13.19 6.16 7.88
C PHE A 149 -12.70 4.83 7.29
N ILE A 150 -11.39 4.70 7.03
CA ILE A 150 -10.82 3.47 6.45
C ILE A 150 -10.99 2.28 7.38
N ILE A 151 -10.66 2.43 8.65
CA ILE A 151 -10.58 1.29 9.59
C ILE A 151 -11.96 0.80 10.04
N ASN A 152 -12.98 1.66 10.06
CA ASN A 152 -14.27 1.30 10.66
C ASN A 152 -15.47 1.34 9.70
N ARG A 153 -15.38 2.05 8.57
CA ARG A 153 -16.58 2.41 7.80
C ARG A 153 -16.50 2.11 6.32
N TYR A 154 -15.34 2.24 5.69
CA TYR A 154 -15.19 2.08 4.23
C TYR A 154 -14.58 0.76 3.80
N THR A 155 -13.87 0.07 4.71
CA THR A 155 -13.12 -1.13 4.38
C THR A 155 -13.22 -2.17 5.50
N SER A 156 -12.88 -3.41 5.19
CA SER A 156 -12.68 -4.46 6.19
C SER A 156 -11.22 -4.59 6.66
N TYR A 157 -10.39 -3.55 6.48
CA TYR A 157 -8.96 -3.59 6.79
C TYR A 157 -8.66 -3.88 8.27
N ARG A 158 -9.53 -3.45 9.20
CA ARG A 158 -9.45 -3.83 10.63
C ARG A 158 -9.51 -5.35 10.80
N GLN A 159 -10.50 -5.99 10.18
CA GLN A 159 -10.70 -7.44 10.26
C GLN A 159 -9.51 -8.20 9.68
N VAL A 160 -8.91 -7.69 8.59
CA VAL A 160 -7.68 -8.28 8.04
C VAL A 160 -6.54 -8.21 9.05
N GLN A 161 -6.30 -7.07 9.69
CA GLN A 161 -5.24 -6.90 10.69
C GLN A 161 -5.45 -7.82 11.91
N GLU A 162 -6.69 -7.94 12.38
CA GLU A 162 -7.06 -8.82 13.48
C GLU A 162 -6.85 -10.30 13.12
N THR A 163 -7.26 -10.72 11.92
CA THR A 163 -7.07 -12.10 11.45
C THR A 163 -5.60 -12.44 11.27
N MET A 164 -4.83 -11.53 10.66
CA MET A 164 -3.39 -11.66 10.49
C MET A 164 -2.64 -11.64 11.84
N ASN A 165 -3.31 -11.20 12.91
CA ASN A 165 -2.74 -10.92 14.23
C ASN A 165 -1.51 -10.02 14.10
N TYR A 166 -1.66 -8.94 13.34
CA TYR A 166 -0.58 -8.00 13.03
C TYR A 166 -1.16 -6.62 12.67
N GLY A 167 -0.85 -5.61 13.49
CA GLY A 167 -1.33 -4.26 13.30
C GLY A 167 -0.47 -3.51 12.27
N CYS A 168 -1.10 -3.00 11.22
CA CYS A 168 -0.38 -2.32 10.14
C CYS A 168 0.00 -0.86 10.47
N ASN A 169 -0.38 -0.30 11.62
CA ASN A 169 -0.07 1.09 12.02
C ASN A 169 -0.38 2.15 10.94
N LEU A 170 -1.56 2.07 10.29
CA LEU A 170 -2.01 3.08 9.34
C LEU A 170 -2.05 4.49 9.95
N LYS A 171 -2.42 4.59 11.23
CA LYS A 171 -2.45 5.88 11.95
C LYS A 171 -1.09 6.58 11.89
N GLY A 172 -0.02 5.89 12.27
CA GLY A 172 1.33 6.44 12.19
C GLY A 172 1.81 6.70 10.75
N ALA A 173 1.27 6.00 9.75
CA ALA A 173 1.61 6.26 8.35
C ALA A 173 0.93 7.52 7.79
N LEU A 174 -0.21 7.95 8.36
CA LEU A 174 -0.95 9.14 7.93
C LEU A 174 -0.44 10.44 8.58
N GLU A 175 0.34 10.34 9.65
CA GLU A 175 0.91 11.45 10.42
C GLU A 175 2.43 11.51 10.21
N PRO A 176 2.92 12.15 9.12
CA PRO A 176 4.36 12.28 8.85
C PRO A 176 5.09 13.26 9.78
#